data_AF-A0A662IY43-F1
#
_entry.id   AF-A0A662IY43-F1
#
_cell.length_a   1.000
_cell.length_b   1.000
_cell.length_c   1.000
_cell.angle_alpha   90.00
_cell.angle_beta   90.00
_cell.angle_gamma   90.00
#
_symmetry.space_group_name_H-M   'P 1'
#
loop_
_entity.id
_entity.type
_entity.pdbx_description
1 polymer ?
#
loop_
_entity_poly.entity_id
_entity_poly.type
_entity_poly.pdbx_seq_one_letter_code
_entity_poly.pdbx_strand_id
1 'polypeptide(L)'
;MTLSRNSAEQLSWALTKLKSRFTGKSESWVRRCLKRLRDVEEIEVGTWRVKGRFELGDRYPNYLVKVVNGKYQCSCHDPHKPYSRFRRRSVCSHIGAVILYRALRKLR
;
A
#
# COMPACT_ATOMS: atom_id res chain seq x y z
N MET A 1 -17.98 4.40 -15.14
CA MET A 1 -16.77 3.54 -15.08
C MET A 1 -17.15 2.21 -14.46
N THR A 2 -17.69 1.30 -15.26
CA THR A 2 -18.13 -0.02 -14.82
C THR A 2 -16.90 -0.92 -14.76
N LEU A 3 -16.50 -1.33 -13.55
CA LEU A 3 -15.46 -2.35 -13.39
C LEU A 3 -15.96 -3.62 -14.07
N SER A 4 -15.27 -4.07 -15.13
CA SER A 4 -15.62 -5.33 -15.81
C SER A 4 -15.58 -6.48 -14.79
N ARG A 5 -16.41 -7.52 -14.97
CA ARG A 5 -16.53 -8.70 -14.08
C ARG A 5 -15.16 -9.26 -13.65
N ASN A 6 -14.16 -9.19 -14.53
CA ASN A 6 -12.78 -9.61 -14.30
C ASN A 6 -12.05 -8.74 -13.24
N SER A 7 -12.26 -7.42 -13.22
CA SER A 7 -11.58 -6.51 -12.28
C SER A 7 -12.00 -6.71 -10.83
N ALA A 8 -13.26 -7.05 -10.57
CA ALA A 8 -13.75 -7.31 -9.22
C ALA A 8 -13.17 -8.62 -8.65
N GLU A 9 -13.09 -9.66 -9.48
CA GLU A 9 -12.47 -10.94 -9.12
C GLU A 9 -10.96 -10.79 -8.89
N GLN A 10 -10.26 -10.07 -9.77
CA GLN A 10 -8.83 -9.75 -9.61
C GLN A 10 -8.57 -8.99 -8.30
N LEU A 11 -9.43 -8.02 -7.96
CA LEU A 11 -9.33 -7.30 -6.70
C LEU A 11 -9.60 -8.19 -5.49
N SER A 12 -10.62 -9.05 -5.56
CA SER A 12 -10.95 -10.01 -4.50
C SER A 12 -9.80 -10.98 -4.24
N TRP A 13 -9.19 -11.51 -5.30
CA TRP A 13 -8.01 -12.38 -5.21
C TRP A 13 -6.82 -11.64 -4.59
N ALA A 14 -6.52 -10.42 -5.07
CA ALA A 14 -5.41 -9.63 -4.55
C ALA A 14 -5.60 -9.28 -3.07
N LEU A 15 -6.83 -8.97 -2.66
CA LEU A 15 -7.19 -8.74 -1.26
C LEU A 15 -7.04 -9.98 -0.40
N THR A 16 -7.50 -11.13 -0.89
CA THR A 16 -7.33 -12.42 -0.19
C THR A 16 -5.86 -12.72 0.04
N LYS A 17 -5.01 -12.52 -0.97
CA LYS A 17 -3.55 -12.68 -0.85
C LYS A 17 -2.92 -11.67 0.12
N LEU A 18 -3.39 -10.42 0.13
CA LEU A 18 -2.91 -9.41 1.06
C LEU A 18 -3.26 -9.78 2.51
N LYS A 19 -4.51 -10.19 2.76
CA LYS A 19 -4.99 -10.60 4.08
C LYS A 19 -4.26 -11.84 4.59
N SER A 20 -4.06 -12.85 3.74
CA SER A 20 -3.32 -14.06 4.12
C SER A 20 -1.85 -13.80 4.41
N ARG A 21 -1.22 -12.85 3.71
CA ARG A 21 0.17 -12.44 3.98
C ARG A 21 0.31 -11.65 5.29
N PHE A 22 -0.73 -10.95 5.73
CA PHE A 22 -0.69 -10.05 6.88
C PHE A 22 -1.85 -10.31 7.85
N THR A 23 -1.90 -11.52 8.40
CA THR A 23 -3.00 -12.04 9.24
C THR A 23 -3.30 -11.24 10.51
N GLY A 24 -2.34 -10.48 11.04
CA GLY A 24 -2.52 -9.61 12.22
C GLY A 24 -3.03 -8.20 11.92
N LYS A 25 -3.48 -7.90 10.70
CA LYS A 25 -3.93 -6.55 10.31
C LYS A 25 -5.44 -6.39 10.42
N SER A 26 -5.85 -5.26 10.97
CA SER A 26 -7.27 -4.89 11.08
C SER A 26 -7.92 -4.61 9.72
N GLU A 27 -9.24 -4.76 9.64
CA GLU A 27 -10.02 -4.35 8.47
C GLU A 27 -9.84 -2.85 8.15
N SER A 28 -9.65 -2.01 9.17
CA SER A 28 -9.36 -0.59 8.99
C SER A 28 -8.03 -0.35 8.25
N TRP A 29 -7.04 -1.23 8.43
CA TRP A 29 -5.78 -1.19 7.67
C TRP A 29 -6.00 -1.60 6.21
N VAL A 30 -6.75 -2.69 5.97
CA VAL A 30 -7.08 -3.16 4.61
C VAL A 30 -7.85 -2.09 3.83
N ARG A 31 -8.88 -1.49 4.45
CA ARG A 31 -9.66 -0.39 3.88
C ARG A 31 -8.78 0.81 3.49
N ARG A 32 -7.79 1.15 4.32
CA ARG A 32 -6.84 2.23 4.01
C ARG A 32 -5.91 1.90 2.85
N CYS A 33 -5.54 0.64 2.67
CA CYS A 33 -4.77 0.18 1.50
C CYS A 33 -5.60 0.35 0.21
N LEU A 34 -6.86 -0.09 0.23
CA LEU A 34 -7.78 0.06 -0.90
C LEU A 34 -8.02 1.53 -1.27
N LYS A 35 -8.31 2.38 -0.29
CA LYS A 35 -8.53 3.82 -0.53
C LYS A 35 -7.30 4.51 -1.15
N ARG A 36 -6.09 4.03 -0.84
CA ARG A 36 -4.81 4.52 -1.39
C ARG A 36 -4.45 3.92 -2.74
N LEU A 37 -5.12 2.86 -3.21
CA LEU A 37 -4.73 2.15 -4.42
C LEU A 37 -4.68 3.06 -5.65
N ARG A 38 -5.66 3.96 -5.77
CA ARG A 38 -5.73 4.96 -6.85
C ARG A 38 -4.67 6.06 -6.76
N ASP A 39 -3.97 6.16 -5.63
CA ASP A 39 -2.95 7.16 -5.36
C ASP A 39 -1.54 6.61 -5.53
N VAL A 40 -1.42 5.33 -5.93
CA VAL A 40 -0.14 4.66 -6.19
C VAL A 40 0.27 4.90 -7.64
N GLU A 41 1.51 5.34 -7.81
CA GLU A 41 2.13 5.53 -9.10
C GLU A 41 3.54 4.94 -9.06
N GLU A 42 3.89 4.13 -10.06
CA GLU A 42 5.26 3.66 -10.24
C GLU A 42 6.07 4.75 -10.93
N ILE A 43 7.14 5.21 -10.26
CA ILE A 43 7.96 6.34 -10.74
C ILE A 43 9.32 5.89 -11.27
N GLU A 44 9.80 4.73 -10.81
CA GLU A 44 11.01 4.04 -11.30
C GLU A 44 10.86 2.55 -10.96
N VAL A 45 11.65 1.68 -11.58
CA VAL A 45 11.61 0.23 -11.32
C VAL A 45 11.85 -0.03 -9.82
N GLY A 46 10.88 -0.64 -9.16
CA GLY A 46 11.01 -0.99 -7.75
C GLY A 46 10.70 0.15 -6.77
N THR A 47 10.23 1.31 -7.25
CA THR A 47 9.80 2.44 -6.41
C THR A 47 8.45 3.00 -6.84
N TRP A 48 7.61 3.26 -5.85
CA TRP A 48 6.29 3.83 -6.03
C TRP A 48 6.13 5.10 -5.19
N ARG A 49 5.54 6.12 -5.81
CA ARG A 49 4.96 7.27 -5.10
C ARG A 49 3.55 6.92 -4.66
N VAL A 50 3.21 7.27 -3.43
CA VAL A 50 1.85 7.19 -2.89
C VAL A 50 1.44 8.57 -2.42
N LYS A 51 0.40 9.16 -3.04
CA LYS A 51 -0.12 10.46 -2.60
C LYS A 51 -0.70 10.33 -1.18
N GLY A 52 -0.32 11.24 -0.31
CA GLY A 52 -0.80 11.31 1.06
C GLY A 52 -2.23 11.82 1.13
N ARG A 53 -2.98 11.29 2.10
CA ARG A 53 -4.38 11.61 2.39
C ARG A 53 -4.56 11.95 3.86
N PHE A 54 -4.80 13.23 4.16
CA PHE A 54 -4.99 13.70 5.53
C PHE A 54 -6.16 12.98 6.22
N GLU A 55 -7.25 12.72 5.48
CA GLU A 55 -8.43 12.00 5.95
C GLU A 55 -8.15 10.53 6.34
N LEU A 56 -6.97 10.01 5.97
CA LEU A 56 -6.51 8.67 6.32
C LEU A 56 -5.31 8.66 7.28
N GLY A 57 -5.02 9.81 7.91
CA GLY A 57 -3.99 9.99 8.94
C GLY A 57 -2.60 10.33 8.41
N ASP A 58 -2.49 10.76 7.15
CA ASP A 58 -1.21 11.16 6.56
C ASP A 58 -0.87 12.61 6.90
N ARG A 59 0.42 12.87 7.10
CA ARG A 59 0.95 14.21 7.43
C ARG A 59 1.70 14.85 6.27
N TYR A 60 2.09 14.04 5.29
CA TYR A 60 2.92 14.48 4.17
C TYR A 60 2.14 14.28 2.88
N PRO A 61 2.33 15.16 1.88
CA PRO A 61 1.60 15.09 0.62
C PRO A 61 2.00 13.87 -0.23
N ASN A 62 3.17 13.30 0.02
CA ASN A 62 3.68 12.14 -0.71
C ASN A 62 4.48 11.22 0.21
N TYR A 63 4.42 9.93 -0.10
CA TYR A 63 5.25 8.89 0.48
C TYR A 63 5.94 8.11 -0.64
N LEU A 64 7.16 7.67 -0.38
CA LEU A 64 7.89 6.78 -1.27
C LEU A 64 7.88 5.39 -0.67
N VAL A 65 7.59 4.40 -1.50
CA VAL A 65 7.72 2.99 -1.17
C VAL A 65 8.73 2.38 -2.11
N LYS A 66 9.79 1.77 -1.57
CA LYS A 66 10.86 1.13 -2.34
C LYS A 66 10.97 -0.34 -1.99
N VAL A 67 11.41 -1.16 -2.92
CA VAL A 67 11.85 -2.53 -2.65
C VAL A 67 13.37 -2.54 -2.61
N VAL A 68 13.93 -2.78 -1.44
CA VAL A 68 15.38 -2.85 -1.21
C VAL A 68 15.70 -4.21 -0.61
N ASN A 69 16.58 -4.98 -1.23
CA ASN A 69 16.94 -6.34 -0.81
C ASN A 69 15.71 -7.24 -0.59
N GLY A 70 14.74 -7.18 -1.51
CA GLY A 70 13.49 -7.95 -1.44
C GLY A 70 12.50 -7.50 -0.37
N LYS A 71 12.81 -6.44 0.41
CA LYS A 71 11.95 -5.92 1.48
C LYS A 71 11.35 -4.57 1.10
N TYR A 72 10.07 -4.39 1.41
CA TYR A 72 9.41 -3.10 1.23
C TYR A 72 9.82 -2.11 2.33
N GLN A 73 10.23 -0.92 1.91
CA GLN A 73 10.51 0.20 2.78
C GLN A 73 9.60 1.36 2.42
N CYS A 74 9.11 2.09 3.42
CA CYS A 74 8.29 3.27 3.19
C CYS A 74 8.86 4.47 3.92
N SER A 75 8.87 5.64 3.27
CA SER A 75 9.32 6.89 3.89
C SER A 75 8.44 7.36 5.06
N CYS A 76 7.31 6.70 5.35
CA CYS A 76 6.55 6.93 6.57
C CYS A 76 7.14 6.23 7.81
N HIS A 77 8.11 5.32 7.61
CA HIS A 77 8.85 4.64 8.68
C HIS A 77 10.11 5.39 9.10
N ASP A 78 10.46 6.46 8.39
CA ASP A 78 11.64 7.29 8.65
C ASP A 78 11.74 7.64 10.15
N PRO A 79 12.87 7.35 10.80
CA PRO A 79 13.07 7.56 12.22
C PRO A 79 12.78 8.98 12.70
N HIS A 80 13.10 9.98 11.88
CA HIS A 80 12.95 11.40 12.21
C HIS A 80 11.48 11.85 12.16
N LYS A 81 10.56 10.99 11.70
CA LYS A 81 9.13 11.29 11.69
C LYS A 81 8.45 10.90 13.01
N PRO A 82 7.48 11.69 13.50
CA PRO A 82 6.69 11.34 14.68
C PRO A 82 6.08 9.93 14.56
N TYR A 83 5.97 9.17 15.65
CA TYR A 83 5.40 7.79 15.67
C TYR A 83 6.11 6.76 14.77
N SER A 84 7.31 7.06 14.25
CA SER A 84 8.09 6.13 13.41
C SER A 84 8.42 4.82 14.12
N ARG A 85 8.63 4.84 15.45
CA ARG A 85 8.97 3.65 16.26
C ARG A 85 7.85 2.60 16.27
N PHE A 86 6.58 3.03 16.33
CA PHE A 86 5.42 2.14 16.26
C PHE A 86 5.17 1.65 14.82
N ARG A 87 5.34 2.54 13.84
CA ARG A 87 5.13 2.23 12.42
C ARG A 87 6.21 1.31 11.85
N ARG A 88 7.47 1.43 12.29
CA ARG A 88 8.59 0.57 11.87
C ARG A 88 8.38 -0.92 12.18
N ARG A 89 7.60 -1.24 13.21
CA ARG A 89 7.30 -2.63 13.63
C ARG A 89 6.21 -3.30 12.80
N SER A 90 5.63 -2.60 11.81
CA SER A 90 4.45 -3.09 11.13
C SER A 90 4.35 -2.58 9.69
N VAL A 91 3.83 -3.40 8.78
CA VAL A 91 3.61 -2.96 7.39
C VAL A 91 2.57 -1.84 7.35
N CYS A 92 2.91 -0.65 6.85
CA CYS A 92 1.97 0.47 6.76
C CYS A 92 0.99 0.28 5.60
N SER A 93 -0.10 1.04 5.60
CA SER A 93 -1.09 0.98 4.51
C SER A 93 -0.57 1.51 3.17
N HIS A 94 0.52 2.29 3.15
CA HIS A 94 1.20 2.67 1.91
C HIS A 94 1.84 1.46 1.23
N ILE A 95 2.57 0.63 2.00
CA ILE A 95 3.15 -0.62 1.49
C ILE A 95 2.04 -1.58 1.04
N GLY A 96 0.97 -1.72 1.84
CA GLY A 96 -0.17 -2.56 1.47
C GLY A 96 -0.82 -2.13 0.15
N ALA A 97 -1.00 -0.82 -0.07
CA ALA A 97 -1.50 -0.29 -1.33
C ALA A 97 -0.58 -0.62 -2.52
N VAL A 98 0.74 -0.50 -2.35
CA VAL A 98 1.72 -0.86 -3.39
C VAL A 98 1.71 -2.35 -3.70
N ILE A 99 1.59 -3.21 -2.68
CA ILE A 99 1.48 -4.66 -2.89
C ILE A 99 0.24 -4.99 -3.72
N LEU A 100 -0.91 -4.37 -3.41
CA LEU A 100 -2.15 -4.53 -4.19
C LEU A 100 -1.99 -4.02 -5.62
N TYR A 101 -1.42 -2.83 -5.79
CA TYR A 101 -1.16 -2.23 -7.09
C TYR A 101 -0.33 -3.16 -7.98
N ARG A 102 0.76 -3.72 -7.44
CA ARG A 102 1.62 -4.67 -8.16
C ARG A 102 0.89 -5.96 -8.51
N ALA A 103 0.08 -6.50 -7.59
CA ALA A 103 -0.69 -7.71 -7.83
C ALA A 103 -1.68 -7.50 -9.00
N LEU A 104 -2.38 -6.38 -9.01
CA LEU A 104 -3.35 -6.05 -10.07
C LEU A 104 -2.68 -5.76 -11.42
N ARG A 105 -1.50 -5.14 -11.43
CA ARG A 105 -0.75 -4.91 -12.68
C ARG A 105 -0.13 -6.16 -13.28
N LYS A 106 0.24 -7.15 -12.46
CA LYS A 106 0.71 -8.46 -12.95
C LYS A 106 -0.40 -9.32 -13.58
N LEU A 107 -1.66 -8.98 -13.30
CA LEU A 107 -2.84 -9.69 -13.83
C LEU A 107 -3.39 -9.05 -15.11
N ARG A 108 -2.82 -7.92 -15.56
CA ARG A 108 -3.10 -7.29 -16.85
C ARG A 108 -2.02 -7.71 -17.84
#